data_AF-A0AAX4H5G4-F1
#
_entry.id   AF-A0AAX4H5G4-F1
#
_cell.length_a   1.000
_cell.length_b   1.000
_cell.length_c   1.000
_cell.angle_alpha   90.00
_cell.angle_beta   90.00
_cell.angle_gamma   90.00
#
_symmetry.space_group_name_H-M   'P 1'
#
loop_
_entity.id
_entity.type
_entity.pdbx_description
1 polymer ?
#
loop_
_entity_poly.entity_id
_entity_poly.type
_entity_poly.pdbx_seq_one_letter_code
_entity_poly.pdbx_strand_id
1 'polypeptide(L)'
;MYSAEVKALINEGSKAYSLRDYDLAASKYADACAAFNEEKEKDCPDLLLLYGKALFQSGVSKSGVLGGFSASNQISKNEEATAEEENFEEGMANEESEVAAEEEEEGVEAGAEDEEQEEIAHNNDDNVNEQEEGAQEEEQSDFEASWDILDLARALFEERLSGLDQKADGLAVPYLKSDQDIPTNEYLVNLKKLSETYDLLGEVSLESENFPQAAGDLESCLEIRKKLYDESVSSLVSESHYKLSLALEFCVEDPQLRAKAAQHMKNAIGIVEIRIKNESNETKKEDDAQLLQELEERHEELKKDPEEEIRNQQMHIIKGILGEATSEESGQAKLVSVVQSKVNDLSSMVKKRKAQPGGPGKKQKK
;
A
#
# COMPACT_ATOMS: atom_id res chain seq x y z
N MET A 1 -28.40 12.94 -3.18
CA MET A 1 -29.11 11.71 -2.76
C MET A 1 -29.10 10.76 -3.94
N TYR A 2 -28.64 9.51 -3.73
CA TYR A 2 -28.55 8.50 -4.79
C TYR A 2 -29.92 7.95 -5.19
N SER A 3 -30.07 7.59 -6.47
CA SER A 3 -31.25 6.87 -6.97
C SER A 3 -31.32 5.45 -6.41
N ALA A 4 -32.45 4.77 -6.63
CA ALA A 4 -32.60 3.38 -6.23
C ALA A 4 -31.60 2.46 -6.96
N GLU A 5 -31.31 2.75 -8.23
CA GLU A 5 -30.36 2.01 -9.05
C GLU A 5 -28.93 2.17 -8.52
N VAL A 6 -28.46 3.41 -8.33
CA VAL A 6 -27.13 3.67 -7.78
C VAL A 6 -26.96 3.03 -6.40
N LYS A 7 -28.00 3.08 -5.54
CA LYS A 7 -27.96 2.40 -4.23
C LYS A 7 -27.86 0.88 -4.34
N ALA A 8 -28.57 0.26 -5.28
CA ALA A 8 -28.50 -1.18 -5.50
C ALA A 8 -27.08 -1.59 -5.92
N LEU A 9 -26.48 -0.86 -6.85
CA LEU A 9 -25.10 -1.10 -7.31
C LEU A 9 -24.07 -0.92 -6.20
N ILE A 10 -24.21 0.11 -5.36
CA ILE A 10 -23.35 0.29 -4.16
C ILE A 10 -23.48 -0.93 -3.25
N ASN A 11 -24.69 -1.38 -2.95
CA ASN A 11 -24.92 -2.53 -2.06
C ASN A 11 -24.36 -3.83 -2.63
N GLU A 12 -24.53 -4.06 -3.93
CA GLU A 12 -23.93 -5.21 -4.63
C GLU A 12 -22.40 -5.17 -4.59
N GLY A 13 -21.81 -4.00 -4.86
CA GLY A 13 -20.36 -3.79 -4.76
C GLY A 13 -19.83 -4.00 -3.34
N SER A 14 -20.53 -3.48 -2.32
CA SER A 14 -20.16 -3.66 -0.91
C SER A 14 -20.27 -5.12 -0.45
N LYS A 15 -21.26 -5.85 -0.96
CA LYS A 15 -21.38 -7.30 -0.74
C LYS A 15 -20.22 -8.06 -1.39
N ALA A 16 -19.91 -7.77 -2.65
CA ALA A 16 -18.79 -8.39 -3.35
C ALA A 16 -17.45 -8.10 -2.67
N TYR A 17 -17.22 -6.84 -2.27
CA TYR A 17 -16.01 -6.42 -1.55
C TYR A 17 -15.86 -7.17 -0.23
N SER A 18 -16.94 -7.32 0.55
CA SER A 18 -16.94 -8.10 1.79
C SER A 18 -16.64 -9.59 1.58
N LEU A 19 -16.97 -10.13 0.41
CA LEU A 19 -16.65 -11.50 0.00
C LEU A 19 -15.25 -11.64 -0.61
N ARG A 20 -14.46 -10.55 -0.64
CA ARG A 20 -13.15 -10.45 -1.29
C ARG A 20 -13.18 -10.71 -2.79
N ASP A 21 -14.36 -10.59 -3.41
CA ASP A 21 -14.51 -10.57 -4.86
C ASP A 21 -14.30 -9.13 -5.35
N TYR A 22 -13.04 -8.71 -5.35
CA TYR A 22 -12.67 -7.32 -5.62
C TYR A 22 -12.88 -6.92 -7.08
N ASP A 23 -12.76 -7.87 -8.02
CA ASP A 23 -13.07 -7.64 -9.44
C ASP A 23 -14.56 -7.34 -9.62
N LEU A 24 -15.45 -8.13 -9.01
CA LEU A 24 -16.89 -7.87 -9.06
C LEU A 24 -17.23 -6.56 -8.33
N ALA A 25 -16.61 -6.30 -7.18
CA ALA A 25 -16.80 -5.05 -6.44
C ALA A 25 -16.43 -3.83 -7.29
N ALA A 26 -15.26 -3.87 -7.95
CA ALA A 26 -14.78 -2.83 -8.83
C ALA A 26 -15.75 -2.60 -10.00
N SER A 27 -16.22 -3.68 -10.64
CA SER A 27 -17.23 -3.59 -11.71
C SER A 27 -18.54 -2.94 -11.23
N LYS A 28 -19.05 -3.32 -10.05
CA LYS A 28 -20.29 -2.76 -9.50
C LYS A 28 -20.16 -1.29 -9.10
N TYR A 29 -19.00 -0.90 -8.56
CA TYR A 29 -18.75 0.51 -8.26
C TYR A 29 -18.52 1.35 -9.52
N ALA A 30 -17.92 0.79 -10.58
CA ALA A 30 -17.82 1.43 -11.88
C ALA A 30 -19.21 1.68 -12.50
N ASP A 31 -20.08 0.66 -12.47
CA ASP A 31 -21.48 0.79 -12.90
C ASP A 31 -22.22 1.87 -12.08
N ALA A 32 -21.99 1.92 -10.77
CA ALA A 32 -22.58 2.95 -9.90
C ALA A 32 -22.10 4.36 -10.27
N CYS A 33 -20.81 4.52 -10.60
CA CYS A 33 -20.25 5.79 -11.08
C CYS A 33 -20.90 6.22 -12.40
N ALA A 34 -21.02 5.30 -13.36
CA ALA A 34 -21.62 5.56 -14.66
C ALA A 34 -23.09 5.97 -14.54
N ALA A 35 -23.88 5.21 -13.79
CA ALA A 35 -25.29 5.51 -13.54
C ALA A 35 -25.47 6.87 -12.85
N PHE A 36 -24.63 7.18 -11.85
CA PHE A 36 -24.68 8.47 -11.18
C PHE A 36 -24.33 9.64 -12.13
N ASN A 37 -23.32 9.47 -12.97
CA ASN A 37 -22.91 10.49 -13.94
C ASN A 37 -24.02 10.71 -14.98
N GLU A 38 -24.63 9.66 -15.53
CA GLU A 38 -25.77 9.79 -16.46
C GLU A 38 -26.95 10.56 -15.84
N GLU A 39 -27.24 10.34 -14.54
CA GLU A 39 -28.33 11.03 -13.85
C GLU A 39 -28.04 12.49 -13.47
N LYS A 40 -26.77 12.83 -13.21
CA LYS A 40 -26.37 14.10 -12.57
C LYS A 40 -25.44 14.96 -13.41
N GLU A 41 -24.97 14.45 -14.54
CA GLU A 41 -23.98 15.05 -15.43
C GLU A 41 -22.69 15.47 -14.69
N LYS A 42 -22.30 14.69 -13.67
CA LYS A 42 -21.08 14.91 -12.87
C LYS A 42 -20.64 13.65 -12.14
N ASP A 43 -19.35 13.58 -11.84
CA ASP A 43 -18.79 12.50 -11.04
C ASP A 43 -19.04 12.68 -9.55
N CYS A 44 -19.03 11.56 -8.83
CA CYS A 44 -19.18 11.52 -7.39
C CYS A 44 -17.86 11.05 -6.74
N PRO A 45 -17.14 11.90 -5.98
CA PRO A 45 -15.88 11.49 -5.35
C PRO A 45 -16.08 10.33 -4.37
N ASP A 46 -17.26 10.25 -3.74
CA ASP A 46 -17.61 9.18 -2.83
C ASP A 46 -17.69 7.80 -3.53
N LEU A 47 -18.20 7.75 -4.77
CA LEU A 47 -18.27 6.50 -5.55
C LEU A 47 -16.92 6.14 -6.17
N LEU A 48 -16.18 7.15 -6.64
CA LEU A 48 -14.83 6.98 -7.17
C LEU A 48 -13.88 6.43 -6.10
N LEU A 49 -13.98 6.90 -4.85
CA LEU A 49 -13.19 6.36 -3.74
C LEU A 49 -13.47 4.86 -3.53
N LEU A 50 -14.73 4.43 -3.56
CA LEU A 50 -15.09 3.00 -3.45
C LEU A 50 -14.56 2.19 -4.63
N TYR A 51 -14.67 2.74 -5.84
CA TYR A 51 -14.20 2.09 -7.06
C TYR A 51 -12.67 1.92 -7.06
N GLY A 52 -11.92 2.99 -6.82
CA GLY A 52 -10.46 2.96 -6.74
C GLY A 52 -9.96 2.02 -5.66
N LYS A 53 -10.61 2.02 -4.47
CA LYS A 53 -10.28 1.07 -3.40
C LYS A 53 -10.47 -0.39 -3.82
N ALA A 54 -11.55 -0.70 -4.53
CA ALA A 54 -11.78 -2.06 -5.04
C ALA A 54 -10.76 -2.47 -6.12
N LEU A 55 -10.39 -1.56 -7.02
CA LEU A 55 -9.33 -1.79 -8.00
C LEU A 55 -7.98 -2.05 -7.33
N PHE A 56 -7.61 -1.24 -6.33
CA PHE A 56 -6.38 -1.45 -5.58
C PHE A 56 -6.33 -2.85 -4.96
N GLN A 57 -7.38 -3.25 -4.25
CA GLN A 57 -7.45 -4.58 -3.63
C GLN A 57 -7.46 -5.72 -4.65
N SER A 58 -8.08 -5.52 -5.82
CA SER A 58 -7.98 -6.48 -6.92
C SER A 58 -6.53 -6.64 -7.38
N GLY A 59 -5.82 -5.52 -7.60
CA GLY A 59 -4.41 -5.51 -7.95
C GLY A 59 -3.56 -6.24 -6.89
N VAL A 60 -3.73 -5.92 -5.61
CA VAL A 60 -3.02 -6.58 -4.49
C VAL A 60 -3.31 -8.08 -4.45
N SER A 61 -4.55 -8.50 -4.71
CA SER A 61 -4.91 -9.92 -4.71
C SER A 61 -4.23 -10.72 -5.83
N LYS A 62 -3.84 -10.04 -6.92
CA LYS A 62 -3.14 -10.61 -8.08
C LYS A 62 -1.62 -10.47 -7.96
N SER A 63 -1.11 -9.43 -7.29
CA SER A 63 0.31 -9.25 -7.01
C SER A 63 0.73 -10.08 -5.79
N GLY A 64 1.23 -11.30 -6.04
CA GLY A 64 1.73 -12.19 -4.97
C GLY A 64 2.98 -11.69 -4.21
N VAL A 65 3.29 -10.40 -4.26
CA VAL A 65 4.55 -9.78 -3.79
C VAL A 65 4.41 -9.08 -2.44
N LEU A 66 3.21 -8.64 -2.05
CA LEU A 66 2.93 -8.11 -0.71
C LEU A 66 1.83 -8.92 -0.01
N GLY A 67 2.16 -10.17 0.28
CA GLY A 67 1.69 -10.83 1.50
C GLY A 67 0.17 -10.91 1.72
N GLY A 68 -0.59 -11.33 0.72
CA GLY A 68 -1.70 -12.23 1.04
C GLY A 68 -1.06 -13.46 1.70
N PHE A 69 -1.26 -13.70 3.00
CA PHE A 69 -0.78 -14.90 3.69
C PHE A 69 -1.19 -16.13 2.88
N SER A 70 -0.27 -16.60 2.03
CA SER A 70 -0.43 -17.82 1.28
C SER A 70 -0.19 -18.94 2.27
N ALA A 71 -1.23 -19.29 3.02
CA ALA A 71 -1.34 -20.60 3.64
C ALA A 71 -1.31 -21.60 2.49
N SER A 72 -0.12 -22.10 2.20
CA SER A 72 0.15 -23.11 1.20
C SER A 72 -0.83 -24.26 1.38
N ASN A 73 -1.69 -24.43 0.38
CA ASN A 73 -2.65 -25.50 0.27
C ASN A 73 -1.89 -26.84 0.10
N GLN A 74 -1.48 -27.44 1.22
CA GLN A 74 -1.20 -28.88 1.28
C GLN A 74 -2.36 -29.56 2.00
N ILE A 75 -3.31 -30.01 1.18
CA ILE A 75 -4.34 -30.95 1.55
C ILE A 75 -3.67 -32.21 2.12
N SER A 76 -3.84 -32.43 3.42
CA SER A 76 -3.76 -33.75 4.03
C SER A 76 -4.89 -33.85 5.05
N LYS A 77 -5.88 -34.67 4.71
CA LYS A 77 -7.06 -34.98 5.52
C LYS A 77 -6.66 -35.44 6.93
N ASN A 78 -7.10 -34.73 7.96
CA ASN A 78 -7.75 -35.34 9.13
C ASN A 78 -8.52 -34.30 9.96
N GLU A 79 -9.64 -34.75 10.52
CA GLU A 79 -10.68 -33.98 11.21
C GLU A 79 -10.29 -33.47 12.61
N GLU A 80 -11.07 -32.47 13.06
CA GLU A 80 -11.26 -31.92 14.42
C GLU A 80 -10.16 -31.02 15.03
N ALA A 81 -10.40 -29.69 15.05
CA ALA A 81 -10.67 -28.92 16.28
C ALA A 81 -10.49 -27.39 16.08
N THR A 82 -11.45 -26.64 16.63
CA THR A 82 -11.41 -25.24 17.11
C THR A 82 -10.92 -24.14 16.17
N ALA A 83 -11.87 -23.37 15.65
CA ALA A 83 -11.64 -22.08 15.02
C ALA A 83 -11.19 -21.05 16.08
N GLU A 84 -9.98 -20.53 15.92
CA GLU A 84 -9.55 -19.27 16.52
C GLU A 84 -9.57 -18.22 15.40
N GLU A 85 -10.42 -17.20 15.57
CA GLU A 85 -10.51 -16.02 14.72
C GLU A 85 -9.33 -15.10 15.04
N GLU A 86 -8.38 -14.96 14.11
CA GLU A 86 -7.43 -13.83 14.12
C GLU A 86 -8.01 -12.71 13.26
N ASN A 87 -8.44 -11.66 13.96
CA ASN A 87 -9.10 -10.48 13.42
C ASN A 87 -8.06 -9.37 13.32
N PHE A 88 -7.56 -9.07 12.12
CA PHE A 88 -6.83 -7.83 11.89
C PHE A 88 -7.85 -6.74 11.55
N GLU A 89 -7.98 -5.81 12.50
CA GLU A 89 -9.00 -4.77 12.57
C GLU A 89 -8.70 -3.68 11.51
N GLU A 90 -9.19 -3.86 10.28
CA GLU A 90 -9.30 -2.78 9.29
C GLU A 90 -10.54 -1.94 9.66
N GLY A 91 -10.33 -0.96 10.53
CA GLY A 91 -11.38 -0.16 11.15
C GLY A 91 -11.93 0.98 10.27
N MET A 92 -13.10 0.75 9.65
CA MET A 92 -14.35 1.53 9.82
C MET A 92 -15.41 1.03 8.82
N ALA A 93 -16.44 0.32 9.29
CA ALA A 93 -17.69 0.82 9.88
C ALA A 93 -18.66 1.40 8.83
N ASN A 94 -19.59 0.59 8.33
CA ASN A 94 -20.98 0.47 8.80
C ASN A 94 -21.80 1.77 8.61
N GLU A 95 -22.55 1.84 7.51
CA GLU A 95 -23.79 2.61 7.42
C GLU A 95 -24.96 1.64 7.22
N GLU A 96 -26.00 1.90 8.00
CA GLU A 96 -27.18 1.08 8.23
C GLU A 96 -28.01 0.78 6.96
N SER A 97 -28.44 -0.47 6.83
CA SER A 97 -29.72 -0.82 6.22
C SER A 97 -30.32 -2.00 6.99
N GLU A 98 -31.12 -1.70 8.02
CA GLU A 98 -32.11 -2.64 8.53
C GLU A 98 -33.11 -2.98 7.43
N VAL A 99 -33.14 -4.24 6.98
CA VAL A 99 -34.37 -4.91 6.55
C VAL A 99 -34.23 -6.40 6.80
N ALA A 100 -35.10 -6.90 7.67
CA ALA A 100 -35.32 -8.31 7.95
C ALA A 100 -35.73 -9.04 6.66
N ALA A 101 -35.08 -10.17 6.39
CA ALA A 101 -35.58 -11.16 5.44
C ALA A 101 -35.77 -12.47 6.20
N GLU A 102 -37.04 -12.83 6.36
CA GLU A 102 -37.51 -14.09 6.93
C GLU A 102 -37.14 -15.24 5.99
N GLU A 103 -36.74 -16.36 6.61
CA GLU A 103 -36.55 -17.64 5.93
C GLU A 103 -37.88 -18.18 5.41
N GLU A 104 -37.92 -18.64 4.17
CA GLU A 104 -38.83 -19.72 3.77
C GLU A 104 -38.03 -20.77 2.99
N GLU A 105 -37.78 -21.90 3.67
CA GLU A 105 -37.61 -23.20 3.04
C GLU A 105 -38.95 -23.65 2.46
N GLU A 106 -38.96 -24.11 1.20
CA GLU A 106 -39.71 -25.31 0.83
C GLU A 106 -38.89 -26.10 -0.20
N GLY A 107 -38.56 -27.34 0.16
CA GLY A 107 -37.99 -28.34 -0.75
C GLY A 107 -39.03 -28.98 -1.63
N VAL A 108 -38.60 -29.81 -2.60
CA VAL A 108 -39.11 -31.17 -2.87
C VAL A 108 -38.13 -31.94 -3.76
N GLU A 109 -37.72 -33.08 -3.22
CA GLU A 109 -37.31 -34.40 -3.78
C GLU A 109 -36.71 -34.57 -5.20
N ALA A 110 -35.47 -35.06 -5.17
CA ALA A 110 -35.03 -36.42 -5.52
C ALA A 110 -35.44 -37.08 -6.86
N GLY A 111 -34.41 -37.39 -7.66
CA GLY A 111 -34.39 -38.46 -8.66
C GLY A 111 -32.94 -38.91 -8.88
N ALA A 112 -32.65 -40.18 -8.61
CA ALA A 112 -31.33 -40.78 -8.57
C ALA A 112 -30.86 -41.39 -9.92
N GLU A 113 -29.54 -41.64 -9.98
CA GLU A 113 -28.79 -42.56 -10.89
C GLU A 113 -28.68 -42.11 -12.36
N ASP A 114 -27.56 -42.22 -13.09
CA ASP A 114 -26.44 -43.16 -13.02
C ASP A 114 -25.19 -42.60 -13.75
N GLU A 115 -24.03 -43.19 -13.47
CA GLU A 115 -22.68 -42.89 -13.97
C GLU A 115 -22.48 -43.22 -15.46
N GLU A 116 -21.60 -42.49 -16.16
CA GLU A 116 -20.61 -43.06 -17.10
C GLU A 116 -19.58 -42.00 -17.55
N GLN A 117 -18.32 -42.23 -17.18
CA GLN A 117 -17.13 -41.62 -17.79
C GLN A 117 -16.75 -42.40 -19.06
N GLU A 118 -16.24 -41.70 -20.08
CA GLU A 118 -15.00 -42.02 -20.82
C GLU A 118 -15.01 -41.38 -22.23
N GLU A 119 -14.04 -40.52 -22.50
CA GLU A 119 -12.93 -40.77 -23.45
C GLU A 119 -12.39 -39.45 -24.07
N ILE A 120 -11.06 -39.34 -24.01
CA ILE A 120 -10.26 -38.25 -24.54
C ILE A 120 -9.91 -38.60 -25.99
N ALA A 121 -10.21 -37.71 -26.95
CA ALA A 121 -9.68 -37.81 -28.31
C ALA A 121 -8.99 -36.50 -28.72
N HIS A 122 -7.67 -36.53 -28.59
CA HIS A 122 -6.72 -35.65 -29.25
C HIS A 122 -6.88 -35.73 -30.77
N ASN A 123 -7.08 -34.60 -31.45
CA ASN A 123 -6.73 -34.47 -32.86
C ASN A 123 -6.01 -33.13 -33.06
N ASN A 124 -4.71 -33.22 -33.30
CA ASN A 124 -3.90 -32.18 -33.90
C ASN A 124 -4.36 -31.96 -35.34
N ASP A 125 -4.61 -30.71 -35.72
CA ASP A 125 -4.52 -30.30 -37.12
C ASP A 125 -3.81 -28.94 -37.20
N ASP A 126 -2.67 -28.95 -37.90
CA ASP A 126 -1.80 -27.82 -38.17
C ASP A 126 -2.47 -26.88 -39.18
N ASN A 127 -2.66 -25.60 -38.82
CA ASN A 127 -2.84 -24.55 -39.83
C ASN A 127 -2.14 -23.24 -39.45
N VAL A 128 -0.93 -23.13 -40.00
CA VAL A 128 -0.30 -21.94 -40.62
C VAL A 128 -0.67 -20.55 -40.08
N ASN A 129 0.22 -20.03 -39.23
CA ASN A 129 0.86 -18.72 -39.26
C ASN A 129 0.12 -17.55 -39.98
N GLU A 130 -0.62 -16.77 -39.20
CA GLU A 130 -0.75 -15.33 -39.41
C GLU A 130 -0.30 -14.63 -38.12
N GLN A 131 0.94 -14.15 -38.11
CA GLN A 131 1.42 -13.15 -37.16
C GLN A 131 0.63 -11.86 -37.43
N GLU A 132 -0.52 -11.72 -36.79
CA GLU A 132 -1.01 -10.39 -36.43
C GLU A 132 -0.15 -9.92 -35.25
N GLU A 133 0.87 -9.11 -35.54
CA GLU A 133 1.34 -8.10 -34.58
C GLU A 133 0.20 -7.09 -34.39
N GLY A 134 -0.88 -7.53 -33.73
CA GLY A 134 -1.71 -6.62 -32.98
C GLY A 134 -0.79 -6.06 -31.91
N ALA A 135 -0.53 -4.76 -31.95
CA ALA A 135 -0.09 -4.08 -30.75
C ALA A 135 -1.14 -4.41 -29.69
N GLN A 136 -0.83 -5.35 -28.78
CA GLN A 136 -1.52 -5.42 -27.51
C GLN A 136 -1.36 -4.02 -26.95
N GLU A 137 -2.43 -3.22 -27.00
CA GLU A 137 -2.58 -2.13 -26.04
C GLU A 137 -2.36 -2.82 -24.70
N GLU A 138 -1.21 -2.53 -24.06
CA GLU A 138 -0.93 -3.06 -22.73
C GLU A 138 -2.13 -2.64 -21.88
N GLU A 139 -2.93 -3.62 -21.45
CA GLU A 139 -4.08 -3.37 -20.59
C GLU A 139 -3.55 -2.63 -19.36
N GLN A 140 -4.12 -1.47 -19.07
CA GLN A 140 -3.77 -0.67 -17.91
C GLN A 140 -3.80 -1.55 -16.67
N SER A 141 -2.74 -1.52 -15.87
CA SER A 141 -2.68 -2.32 -14.65
C SER A 141 -3.79 -1.91 -13.67
N ASP A 142 -4.27 -2.84 -12.84
CA ASP A 142 -5.22 -2.54 -11.76
C ASP A 142 -4.70 -1.41 -10.84
N PHE A 143 -3.38 -1.32 -10.62
CA PHE A 143 -2.79 -0.23 -9.84
C PHE A 143 -2.83 1.11 -10.54
N GLU A 144 -2.54 1.14 -11.85
CA GLU A 144 -2.63 2.38 -12.64
C GLU A 144 -4.07 2.86 -12.71
N ALA A 145 -5.02 1.95 -12.96
CA ALA A 145 -6.45 2.27 -12.99
C ALA A 145 -6.94 2.77 -11.62
N SER A 146 -6.49 2.13 -10.53
CA SER A 146 -6.79 2.56 -9.18
C SER A 146 -6.27 3.98 -8.91
N TRP A 147 -5.00 4.26 -9.27
CA TRP A 147 -4.39 5.57 -9.07
C TRP A 147 -5.16 6.67 -9.81
N ASP A 148 -5.50 6.46 -11.09
CA ASP A 148 -6.24 7.44 -11.89
C ASP A 148 -7.62 7.77 -11.27
N ILE A 149 -8.34 6.74 -10.82
CA ILE A 149 -9.66 6.89 -10.20
C ILE A 149 -9.56 7.59 -8.84
N LEU A 150 -8.56 7.25 -8.03
CA LEU A 150 -8.33 7.87 -6.73
C LEU A 150 -7.83 9.31 -6.86
N ASP A 151 -6.99 9.65 -7.84
CA ASP A 151 -6.55 11.03 -8.07
C ASP A 151 -7.72 11.92 -8.52
N LEU A 152 -8.63 11.38 -9.35
CA LEU A 152 -9.88 12.08 -9.67
C LEU A 152 -10.74 12.29 -8.41
N ALA A 153 -10.88 11.28 -7.55
CA ALA A 153 -11.59 11.41 -6.28
C ALA A 153 -10.95 12.49 -5.38
N ARG A 154 -9.62 12.51 -5.27
CA ARG A 154 -8.83 13.49 -4.51
C ARG A 154 -9.12 14.90 -5.00
N ALA A 155 -8.99 15.14 -6.31
CA ALA A 155 -9.24 16.45 -6.92
C ALA A 155 -10.67 16.96 -6.63
N LEU A 156 -11.66 16.08 -6.72
CA LEU A 156 -13.07 16.41 -6.45
C LEU A 156 -13.34 16.67 -4.96
N PHE A 157 -12.69 15.94 -4.03
CA PHE A 157 -12.78 16.23 -2.60
C PHE A 157 -12.11 17.57 -2.24
N GLU A 158 -10.97 17.89 -2.85
CA GLU A 158 -10.31 19.19 -2.71
C GLU A 158 -11.18 20.33 -3.23
N GLU A 159 -11.78 20.16 -4.41
CA GLU A 159 -12.72 21.13 -4.98
C GLU A 159 -13.90 21.33 -4.03
N ARG A 160 -14.52 20.25 -3.55
CA ARG A 160 -15.65 20.32 -2.62
C ARG A 160 -15.28 21.06 -1.34
N LEU A 161 -14.13 20.76 -0.72
CA LEU A 161 -13.64 21.47 0.45
C LEU A 161 -13.35 22.95 0.20
N SER A 162 -12.88 23.29 -1.01
CA SER A 162 -12.61 24.67 -1.41
C SER A 162 -13.90 25.50 -1.50
N GLY A 163 -15.00 24.87 -1.94
CA GLY A 163 -16.30 25.49 -2.15
C GLY A 163 -17.20 25.59 -0.91
N LEU A 164 -16.81 25.04 0.24
CA LEU A 164 -17.59 25.16 1.48
C LEU A 164 -17.41 26.52 2.15
N ASP A 165 -18.54 27.18 2.48
CA ASP A 165 -18.57 28.48 3.16
C ASP A 165 -18.10 28.39 4.63
N GLN A 166 -18.48 27.32 5.33
CA GLN A 166 -18.09 27.07 6.72
C GLN A 166 -17.05 25.94 6.73
N LYS A 167 -15.80 26.30 7.02
CA LYS A 167 -14.68 25.36 7.10
C LYS A 167 -14.51 24.90 8.55
N ALA A 168 -13.30 25.03 9.08
CA ALA A 168 -12.99 24.72 10.48
C ALA A 168 -13.43 25.83 11.47
N ASP A 169 -14.37 26.71 11.11
CA ASP A 169 -14.69 27.91 11.90
C ASP A 169 -15.27 27.53 13.27
N GLY A 170 -14.52 27.85 14.32
CA GLY A 170 -14.91 27.55 15.71
C GLY A 170 -14.65 26.11 16.15
N LEU A 171 -14.00 25.28 15.32
CA LEU A 171 -13.53 23.96 15.72
C LEU A 171 -12.13 24.02 16.32
N ALA A 172 -11.91 23.30 17.42
CA ALA A 172 -10.59 23.10 17.99
C ALA A 172 -9.95 21.84 17.39
N VAL A 173 -8.63 21.87 17.19
CA VAL A 173 -7.83 20.69 16.80
C VAL A 173 -7.46 19.90 18.06
N PRO A 174 -7.55 18.56 18.06
CA PRO A 174 -8.06 17.71 16.98
C PRO A 174 -9.58 17.86 16.79
N TYR A 175 -10.04 17.81 15.53
CA TYR A 175 -11.45 18.03 15.20
C TYR A 175 -12.38 16.91 15.67
N LEU A 176 -11.84 15.69 15.80
CA LEU A 176 -12.54 14.49 16.25
C LEU A 176 -12.00 14.03 17.60
N LYS A 177 -12.85 13.44 18.43
CA LYS A 177 -12.47 13.03 19.79
C LYS A 177 -11.72 11.70 19.83
N SER A 178 -11.95 10.85 18.83
CA SER A 178 -11.31 9.54 18.69
C SER A 178 -11.32 9.13 17.23
N ASP A 179 -10.55 8.09 16.89
CA ASP A 179 -10.46 7.56 15.52
C ASP A 179 -11.82 7.07 15.00
N GLN A 180 -12.70 6.63 15.89
CA GLN A 180 -14.04 6.12 15.60
C GLN A 180 -15.14 7.19 15.60
N ASP A 181 -14.80 8.44 15.93
CA ASP A 181 -15.79 9.52 16.00
C ASP A 181 -16.35 9.81 14.59
N ILE A 182 -17.65 10.08 14.52
CA ILE A 182 -18.35 10.35 13.27
C ILE A 182 -18.31 11.86 13.01
N PRO A 183 -17.77 12.32 11.87
CA PRO A 183 -17.76 13.74 11.53
C PRO A 183 -19.17 14.36 11.57
N THR A 184 -19.31 15.50 12.25
CA THR A 184 -20.60 16.14 12.50
C THR A 184 -21.01 17.18 11.45
N ASN A 185 -20.08 17.57 10.57
CA ASN A 185 -20.33 18.56 9.53
C ASN A 185 -19.68 18.16 8.20
N GLU A 186 -20.17 18.75 7.11
CA GLU A 186 -19.76 18.42 5.75
C GLU A 186 -18.26 18.65 5.50
N TYR A 187 -17.67 19.70 6.09
CA TYR A 187 -16.24 19.96 5.96
C TYR A 187 -15.41 18.81 6.54
N LEU A 188 -15.74 18.34 7.75
CA LEU A 188 -15.03 17.22 8.38
C LEU A 188 -15.27 15.88 7.66
N VAL A 189 -16.48 15.65 7.14
CA VAL A 189 -16.77 14.45 6.32
C VAL A 189 -15.84 14.40 5.11
N ASN A 190 -15.73 15.50 4.37
CA ASN A 190 -14.90 15.55 3.17
C ASN A 190 -13.40 15.58 3.51
N LEU A 191 -13.00 16.22 4.62
CA LEU A 191 -11.61 16.23 5.06
C LEU A 191 -11.14 14.83 5.45
N LYS A 192 -11.99 14.05 6.14
CA LYS A 192 -11.72 12.64 6.45
C LYS A 192 -11.58 11.79 5.19
N LYS A 193 -12.53 11.89 4.25
CA LYS A 193 -12.48 11.16 2.97
C LYS A 193 -11.27 11.55 2.12
N LEU A 194 -10.88 12.83 2.12
CA LEU A 194 -9.66 13.27 1.45
C LEU A 194 -8.42 12.63 2.08
N SER A 195 -8.36 12.52 3.41
CA SER A 195 -7.23 11.83 4.07
C SER A 195 -7.17 10.33 3.74
N GLU A 196 -8.32 9.65 3.64
CA GLU A 196 -8.38 8.26 3.19
C GLU A 196 -7.94 8.11 1.74
N THR A 197 -8.34 9.04 0.88
CA THR A 197 -7.94 9.03 -0.54
C THR A 197 -6.43 9.19 -0.70
N TYR A 198 -5.81 10.11 0.06
CA TYR A 198 -4.36 10.28 0.08
C TYR A 198 -3.62 9.07 0.64
N ASP A 199 -4.17 8.40 1.66
CA ASP A 199 -3.60 7.15 2.19
C ASP A 199 -3.55 6.07 1.11
N LEU A 200 -4.67 5.84 0.41
CA LEU A 200 -4.77 4.85 -0.66
C LEU A 200 -3.89 5.20 -1.87
N LEU A 201 -3.81 6.47 -2.28
CA LEU A 201 -2.88 6.91 -3.33
C LEU A 201 -1.42 6.61 -2.97
N GLY A 202 -1.08 6.84 -1.69
CA GLY A 202 0.21 6.49 -1.12
C GLY A 202 0.51 4.99 -1.22
N GLU A 203 -0.44 4.14 -0.85
CA GLU A 203 -0.32 2.68 -0.91
C GLU A 203 -0.23 2.14 -2.34
N VAL A 204 -1.06 2.63 -3.27
CA VAL A 204 -0.98 2.26 -4.69
C VAL A 204 0.39 2.62 -5.26
N SER A 205 0.92 3.78 -4.88
CA SER A 205 2.25 4.23 -5.29
C SER A 205 3.38 3.43 -4.64
N LEU A 206 3.20 2.94 -3.41
CA LEU A 206 4.16 2.02 -2.78
C LEU A 206 4.21 0.68 -3.52
N GLU A 207 3.06 0.10 -3.84
CA GLU A 207 2.94 -1.18 -4.55
C GLU A 207 3.49 -1.08 -5.99
N SER A 208 3.35 0.08 -6.61
CA SER A 208 3.91 0.38 -7.94
C SER A 208 5.37 0.86 -7.89
N GLU A 209 6.03 0.79 -6.73
CA GLU A 209 7.40 1.24 -6.47
C GLU A 209 7.68 2.72 -6.83
N ASN A 210 6.64 3.55 -6.88
CA ASN A 210 6.75 5.00 -7.09
C ASN A 210 6.86 5.74 -5.75
N PHE A 211 7.99 5.53 -5.07
CA PHE A 211 8.23 6.04 -3.71
C PHE A 211 8.15 7.57 -3.56
N PRO A 212 8.63 8.41 -4.50
CA PRO A 212 8.49 9.86 -4.38
C PRO A 212 7.04 10.33 -4.39
N GLN A 213 6.20 9.72 -5.24
CA GLN A 213 4.76 10.00 -5.27
C GLN A 213 4.11 9.55 -3.96
N ALA A 214 4.40 8.31 -3.53
CA ALA A 214 3.90 7.77 -2.27
C ALA A 214 4.24 8.67 -1.07
N ALA A 215 5.47 9.19 -1.00
CA ALA A 215 5.89 10.07 0.07
C ALA A 215 5.10 11.39 0.09
N GLY A 216 4.82 11.99 -1.08
CA GLY A 216 4.03 13.21 -1.18
C GLY A 216 2.56 13.02 -0.76
N ASP A 217 1.95 11.92 -1.19
CA ASP A 217 0.56 11.59 -0.85
C ASP A 217 0.42 11.24 0.64
N LEU A 218 1.34 10.45 1.20
CA LEU A 218 1.33 10.07 2.61
C LEU A 218 1.68 11.24 3.55
N GLU A 219 2.50 12.20 3.10
CA GLU A 219 2.73 13.45 3.83
C GLU A 219 1.44 14.28 3.90
N SER A 220 0.71 14.40 2.79
CA SER A 220 -0.59 15.07 2.75
C SER A 220 -1.64 14.37 3.63
N CYS A 221 -1.68 13.03 3.60
CA CYS A 221 -2.50 12.20 4.49
C CYS A 221 -2.21 12.52 5.97
N LEU A 222 -0.93 12.47 6.37
CA LEU A 222 -0.51 12.74 7.74
C LEU A 222 -0.89 14.16 8.18
N GLU A 223 -0.65 15.19 7.36
CA GLU A 223 -1.00 16.57 7.68
C GLU A 223 -2.50 16.77 7.94
N ILE A 224 -3.35 16.06 7.19
CA ILE A 224 -4.79 16.09 7.40
C ILE A 224 -5.18 15.31 8.66
N ARG A 225 -4.66 14.09 8.84
CA ARG A 225 -4.97 13.24 10.00
C ARG A 225 -4.56 13.89 11.32
N LYS A 226 -3.46 14.65 11.36
CA LYS A 226 -3.05 15.44 12.54
C LYS A 226 -4.03 16.56 12.93
N LYS A 227 -4.84 17.05 11.97
CA LYS A 227 -5.92 18.01 12.25
C LYS A 227 -7.18 17.30 12.70
N LEU A 228 -7.45 16.11 12.15
CA LEU A 228 -8.63 15.32 12.48
C LEU A 228 -8.52 14.64 13.84
N TYR A 229 -7.38 14.03 14.16
CA TYR A 229 -7.21 13.11 15.28
C TYR A 229 -6.10 13.55 16.23
N ASP A 230 -6.14 13.07 17.48
CA ASP A 230 -5.15 13.38 18.50
C ASP A 230 -3.77 12.80 18.12
N GLU A 231 -2.80 13.69 17.89
CA GLU A 231 -1.43 13.33 17.48
C GLU A 231 -0.69 12.43 18.47
N SER A 232 -1.16 12.32 19.72
CA SER A 232 -0.48 11.56 20.78
C SER A 232 -1.02 10.16 20.99
N VAL A 233 -2.22 9.84 20.47
CA VAL A 233 -2.90 8.56 20.75
C VAL A 233 -3.61 7.92 19.55
N SER A 234 -3.78 8.63 18.43
CA SER A 234 -4.49 8.11 17.26
C SER A 234 -3.73 6.99 16.56
N SER A 235 -4.39 5.86 16.31
CA SER A 235 -3.82 4.78 15.51
C SER A 235 -3.58 5.22 14.07
N LEU A 236 -4.51 6.00 13.50
CA LEU A 236 -4.43 6.53 12.13
C LEU A 236 -3.24 7.48 11.94
N VAL A 237 -2.91 8.29 12.94
CA VAL A 237 -1.73 9.17 12.89
C VAL A 237 -0.43 8.36 13.01
N SER A 238 -0.40 7.35 13.89
CA SER A 238 0.74 6.43 14.01
C SER A 238 0.99 5.66 12.71
N GLU A 239 -0.07 5.13 12.11
CA GLU A 239 -0.03 4.43 10.83
C GLU A 239 0.48 5.32 9.70
N SER A 240 0.03 6.57 9.61
CA SER A 240 0.54 7.52 8.61
C SER A 240 2.02 7.83 8.80
N HIS A 241 2.50 7.91 10.04
CA HIS A 241 3.94 8.02 10.31
C HIS A 241 4.70 6.78 9.82
N TYR A 242 4.18 5.58 10.08
CA TYR A 242 4.77 4.32 9.61
C TYR A 242 4.81 4.25 8.07
N LYS A 243 3.66 4.38 7.39
CA LYS A 243 3.59 4.32 5.92
C LYS A 243 4.50 5.37 5.25
N LEU A 244 4.49 6.62 5.74
CA LEU A 244 5.37 7.66 5.21
C LEU A 244 6.85 7.31 5.41
N SER A 245 7.21 6.67 6.52
CA SER A 245 8.59 6.22 6.73
C SER A 245 9.02 5.16 5.71
N LEU A 246 8.11 4.25 5.31
CA LEU A 246 8.37 3.26 4.27
C LEU A 246 8.68 3.95 2.93
N ALA A 247 7.83 4.89 2.51
CA ALA A 247 8.05 5.61 1.25
C ALA A 247 9.37 6.39 1.26
N LEU A 248 9.67 7.10 2.36
CA LEU A 248 10.88 7.90 2.49
C LEU A 248 12.17 7.06 2.50
N GLU A 249 12.12 5.83 3.01
CA GLU A 249 13.28 4.94 3.05
C GLU A 249 13.80 4.60 1.64
N PHE A 250 12.89 4.38 0.69
CA PHE A 250 13.23 3.96 -0.67
C PHE A 250 13.52 5.13 -1.63
N CYS A 251 13.37 6.38 -1.18
CA CYS A 251 13.76 7.57 -1.94
C CYS A 251 15.29 7.83 -1.85
N VAL A 252 16.08 6.98 -2.52
CA VAL A 252 17.55 6.92 -2.37
C VAL A 252 18.30 8.13 -2.95
N GLU A 253 17.65 8.97 -3.75
CA GLU A 253 18.28 10.16 -4.35
C GLU A 253 18.65 11.24 -3.34
N ASP A 254 17.93 11.30 -2.21
CA ASP A 254 18.21 12.24 -1.11
C ASP A 254 18.57 11.47 0.18
N PRO A 255 19.86 11.42 0.54
CA PRO A 255 20.33 10.74 1.75
C PRO A 255 19.72 11.28 3.05
N GLN A 256 19.14 12.48 3.05
CA GLN A 256 18.46 13.04 4.22
C GLN A 256 17.12 12.37 4.49
N LEU A 257 16.49 11.75 3.49
CA LEU A 257 15.17 11.15 3.62
C LEU A 257 15.18 9.90 4.50
N ARG A 258 16.27 9.11 4.52
CA ARG A 258 16.41 7.98 5.46
C ARG A 258 16.39 8.44 6.92
N ALA A 259 17.05 9.56 7.23
CA ALA A 259 17.01 10.15 8.57
C ALA A 259 15.61 10.68 8.92
N LYS A 260 14.87 11.22 7.95
CA LYS A 260 13.46 11.59 8.13
C LYS A 260 12.59 10.35 8.35
N ALA A 261 12.77 9.27 7.58
CA ALA A 261 12.07 8.01 7.76
C ALA A 261 12.24 7.49 9.20
N ALA A 262 13.48 7.47 9.71
CA ALA A 262 13.76 7.11 11.11
C ALA A 262 13.02 8.02 12.11
N GLN A 263 12.93 9.33 11.83
CA GLN A 263 12.18 10.26 12.68
C GLN A 263 10.66 10.00 12.65
N HIS A 264 10.08 9.66 11.49
CA HIS A 264 8.68 9.27 11.40
C HIS A 264 8.43 7.95 12.15
N MET A 265 9.31 6.96 12.01
CA MET A 265 9.23 5.70 12.77
C MET A 265 9.25 5.96 14.28
N LYS A 266 10.15 6.84 14.75
CA LYS A 266 10.20 7.26 16.16
C LYS A 266 8.92 7.93 16.64
N ASN A 267 8.27 8.73 15.80
CA ASN A 267 6.99 9.35 16.15
C ASN A 267 5.89 8.30 16.29
N ALA A 268 5.81 7.32 15.38
CA ALA A 268 4.88 6.19 15.47
C ALA A 268 5.09 5.39 16.78
N ILE A 269 6.34 5.02 17.09
CA ILE A 269 6.73 4.36 18.36
C ILE A 269 6.19 5.15 19.56
N GLY A 270 6.43 6.46 19.59
CA GLY A 270 5.99 7.31 20.70
C GLY A 270 4.48 7.32 20.90
N ILE A 271 3.69 7.26 19.83
CA ILE A 271 2.23 7.18 19.89
C ILE A 271 1.79 5.81 20.42
N VAL A 272 2.33 4.73 19.88
CA VAL A 272 2.00 3.35 20.30
C VAL A 272 2.36 3.12 21.78
N GLU A 273 3.50 3.64 22.25
CA GLU A 273 3.86 3.59 23.67
C GLU A 273 2.82 4.27 24.58
N ILE A 274 2.24 5.39 24.15
CA ILE A 274 1.20 6.10 24.92
C ILE A 274 -0.10 5.30 24.88
N ARG A 275 -0.46 4.72 23.73
CA ARG A 275 -1.63 3.83 23.60
C ARG A 275 -1.54 2.66 24.56
N ILE A 276 -0.42 1.92 24.59
CA ILE A 276 -0.18 0.80 25.53
C ILE A 276 -0.33 1.23 27.00
N LYS A 277 0.16 2.43 27.35
CA LYS A 277 0.07 2.96 28.73
C LYS A 277 -1.36 3.30 29.14
N ASN A 278 -2.17 3.74 28.17
CA ASN A 278 -3.55 4.20 28.41
C ASN A 278 -4.59 3.09 28.16
N GLU A 279 -4.21 2.00 27.49
CA GLU A 279 -5.10 0.90 27.13
C GLU A 279 -5.38 0.00 28.34
N SER A 280 -6.67 -0.29 28.52
CA SER A 280 -7.19 -1.14 29.59
C SER A 280 -7.60 -2.53 29.10
N ASN A 281 -7.82 -2.68 27.79
CA ASN A 281 -8.08 -3.96 27.15
C ASN A 281 -6.75 -4.69 26.89
N GLU A 282 -6.55 -5.84 27.53
CA GLU A 282 -5.30 -6.60 27.41
C GLU A 282 -5.02 -7.09 25.98
N THR A 283 -6.05 -7.43 25.19
CA THR A 283 -5.88 -7.85 23.79
C THR A 283 -5.33 -6.69 22.96
N LYS A 284 -5.97 -5.52 23.00
CA LYS A 284 -5.50 -4.33 22.26
C LYS A 284 -4.11 -3.89 22.68
N LYS A 285 -3.78 -4.09 23.95
CA LYS A 285 -2.47 -3.79 24.51
C LYS A 285 -1.40 -4.77 24.03
N GLU A 286 -1.75 -6.04 23.88
CA GLU A 286 -0.88 -7.07 23.30
C GLU A 286 -0.63 -6.79 21.81
N ASP A 287 -1.68 -6.46 21.05
CA ASP A 287 -1.58 -6.06 19.64
C ASP A 287 -0.64 -4.85 19.48
N ASP A 288 -0.83 -3.80 20.31
CA ASP A 288 0.03 -2.63 20.29
C ASP A 288 1.47 -2.94 20.75
N ALA A 289 1.67 -3.91 21.64
CA ALA A 289 3.01 -4.32 22.06
C ALA A 289 3.76 -5.07 20.95
N GLN A 290 3.06 -5.90 20.16
CA GLN A 290 3.63 -6.54 18.97
C GLN A 290 3.99 -5.49 17.93
N LEU A 291 3.07 -4.58 17.62
CA LEU A 291 3.34 -3.46 16.71
C LEU A 291 4.53 -2.60 17.18
N LEU A 292 4.62 -2.32 18.49
CA LEU A 292 5.74 -1.56 19.06
C LEU A 292 7.08 -2.25 18.77
N GLN A 293 7.15 -3.58 18.95
CA GLN A 293 8.36 -4.34 18.66
C GLN A 293 8.75 -4.23 17.18
N GLU A 294 7.80 -4.39 16.25
CA GLU A 294 8.06 -4.27 14.81
C GLU A 294 8.58 -2.88 14.43
N LEU A 295 7.96 -1.82 14.97
CA LEU A 295 8.37 -0.44 14.73
C LEU A 295 9.77 -0.16 15.31
N GLU A 296 10.09 -0.68 16.50
CA GLU A 296 11.42 -0.55 17.11
C GLU A 296 12.50 -1.25 16.30
N GLU A 297 12.24 -2.47 15.82
CA GLU A 297 13.15 -3.22 14.97
C GLU A 297 13.43 -2.47 13.66
N ARG A 298 12.39 -1.97 12.98
CA ARG A 298 12.54 -1.18 11.76
C ARG A 298 13.26 0.15 12.01
N HIS A 299 12.99 0.81 13.13
CA HIS A 299 13.70 2.05 13.49
C HIS A 299 15.20 1.80 13.71
N GLU A 300 15.59 0.69 14.33
CA GLU A 300 17.00 0.31 14.48
C GLU A 300 17.66 -0.04 13.14
N GLU A 301 16.93 -0.65 12.21
CA GLU A 301 17.41 -0.89 10.84
C GLU A 301 17.66 0.41 10.07
N LEU A 302 16.73 1.37 10.16
CA LEU A 302 16.87 2.68 9.51
C LEU A 302 18.09 3.48 10.00
N LYS A 303 18.55 3.23 11.23
CA LYS A 303 19.76 3.87 11.80
C LYS A 303 21.08 3.27 11.31
N LYS A 304 21.06 2.06 10.74
CA LYS A 304 22.27 1.44 10.19
C LYS A 304 22.74 2.25 8.98
N ASP A 305 24.06 2.37 8.85
CA ASP A 305 24.67 3.06 7.71
C ASP A 305 24.43 2.23 6.43
N PRO A 306 23.74 2.78 5.41
CA PRO A 306 23.52 2.08 4.15
C PRO A 306 24.83 1.61 3.49
N GLU A 307 25.93 2.36 3.66
CA GLU A 307 27.24 1.97 3.12
C GLU A 307 27.84 0.79 3.88
N GLU A 308 27.55 0.65 5.17
CA GLU A 308 27.95 -0.52 5.96
C GLU A 308 27.13 -1.76 5.57
N GLU A 309 25.84 -1.58 5.27
CA GLU A 309 24.95 -2.66 4.82
C GLU A 309 25.34 -3.18 3.43
N ILE A 310 25.59 -2.29 2.48
CA ILE A 310 26.13 -2.65 1.15
C ILE A 310 27.50 -3.32 1.30
N ARG A 311 28.39 -2.82 2.17
CA ARG A 311 29.69 -3.48 2.43
C ARG A 311 29.51 -4.87 3.02
N ASN A 312 28.58 -5.06 3.95
CA ASN A 312 28.31 -6.36 4.57
C ASN A 312 27.72 -7.34 3.55
N GLN A 313 26.79 -6.90 2.70
CA GLN A 313 26.25 -7.70 1.59
C GLN A 313 27.36 -8.08 0.59
N GLN A 314 28.20 -7.12 0.19
CA GLN A 314 29.36 -7.39 -0.68
C GLN A 314 30.33 -8.39 -0.05
N MET A 315 30.63 -8.25 1.24
CA MET A 315 31.48 -9.19 1.98
C MET A 315 30.84 -10.57 2.10
N HIS A 316 29.52 -10.67 2.24
CA HIS A 316 28.78 -11.93 2.26
C HIS A 316 28.80 -12.62 0.90
N ILE A 317 28.62 -11.88 -0.20
CA ILE A 317 28.77 -12.40 -1.58
C ILE A 317 30.20 -12.88 -1.81
N ILE A 318 31.21 -12.09 -1.42
CA ILE A 318 32.63 -12.48 -1.52
C ILE A 318 32.89 -13.74 -0.68
N LYS A 319 32.32 -13.86 0.53
CA LYS A 319 32.46 -15.05 1.37
C LYS A 319 31.74 -16.26 0.79
N GLY A 320 30.59 -16.10 0.12
CA GLY A 320 29.89 -17.17 -0.59
C GLY A 320 30.72 -17.68 -1.78
N ILE A 321 31.17 -16.76 -2.64
CA ILE A 321 32.03 -17.08 -3.79
C ILE A 321 33.36 -17.69 -3.33
N LEU A 322 33.96 -17.17 -2.26
CA LEU A 322 35.24 -17.67 -1.72
C LEU A 322 35.06 -18.97 -0.93
N GLY A 323 33.92 -19.16 -0.25
CA GLY A 323 33.57 -20.37 0.49
C GLY A 323 33.28 -21.57 -0.40
N GLU A 324 32.75 -21.34 -1.61
CA GLU A 324 32.62 -22.36 -2.65
C GLU A 324 33.99 -22.71 -3.28
N ALA A 325 34.97 -21.80 -3.21
CA ALA A 325 36.32 -21.98 -3.74
C ALA A 325 37.37 -22.47 -2.73
N THR A 326 37.03 -22.63 -1.44
CA THR A 326 37.98 -23.08 -0.42
C THR A 326 37.46 -24.29 0.36
N SER A 327 37.28 -25.40 -0.33
CA SER A 327 37.25 -26.75 0.25
C SER A 327 38.64 -27.39 0.34
N GLU A 328 39.71 -26.58 0.41
CA GLU A 328 41.06 -27.05 0.75
C GLU A 328 41.71 -26.13 1.80
N GLU A 329 41.81 -26.67 3.02
CA GLU A 329 42.50 -26.09 4.18
C GLU A 329 43.97 -25.77 3.83
N SER A 330 44.35 -24.48 3.74
CA SER A 330 45.69 -23.96 4.10
C SER A 330 45.97 -22.48 3.75
N GLY A 331 45.01 -21.70 3.24
CA GLY A 331 45.28 -20.34 2.75
C GLY A 331 44.86 -19.15 3.64
N GLN A 332 44.18 -19.38 4.76
CA GLN A 332 43.26 -18.40 5.36
C GLN A 332 43.93 -17.15 5.97
N ALA A 333 45.20 -17.21 6.38
CA ALA A 333 45.88 -16.08 7.03
C ALA A 333 46.56 -15.10 6.05
N LYS A 334 46.81 -15.49 4.80
CA LYS A 334 47.54 -14.65 3.82
C LYS A 334 46.64 -13.88 2.85
N LEU A 335 45.36 -14.24 2.73
CA LEU A 335 44.45 -13.64 1.76
C LEU A 335 43.66 -12.44 2.34
N VAL A 336 43.35 -12.45 3.64
CA VAL A 336 42.63 -11.36 4.32
C VAL A 336 43.40 -10.03 4.23
N SER A 337 44.74 -10.07 4.28
CA SER A 337 45.59 -8.88 4.13
C SER A 337 45.65 -8.33 2.69
N VAL A 338 45.43 -9.19 1.69
CA VAL A 338 45.40 -8.80 0.26
C VAL A 338 44.06 -8.17 -0.10
N VAL A 339 42.97 -8.61 0.52
CA VAL A 339 41.64 -8.02 0.31
C VAL A 339 41.51 -6.67 1.02
N GLN A 340 41.98 -6.53 2.26
CA GLN A 340 42.00 -5.24 2.97
C GLN A 340 42.84 -4.17 2.27
N SER A 341 43.94 -4.55 1.62
CA SER A 341 44.79 -3.60 0.87
C SER A 341 44.17 -3.16 -0.46
N LYS A 342 43.37 -4.01 -1.13
CA LYS A 342 42.64 -3.64 -2.36
C LYS A 342 41.40 -2.78 -2.10
N VAL A 343 40.69 -2.99 -0.99
CA VAL A 343 39.52 -2.17 -0.63
C VAL A 343 39.93 -0.73 -0.26
N ASN A 344 41.15 -0.52 0.26
CA ASN A 344 41.69 0.81 0.55
C ASN A 344 42.25 1.58 -0.68
N ASP A 345 42.34 0.96 -1.86
CA ASP A 345 42.98 1.55 -3.06
C ASP A 345 41.96 1.97 -4.14
N LEU A 346 40.73 2.30 -3.75
CA LEU A 346 39.73 2.88 -4.66
C LEU A 346 39.77 4.42 -4.70
N SER A 347 40.55 5.05 -3.81
CA SER A 347 40.81 6.51 -3.84
C SER A 347 41.57 6.96 -5.11
N SER A 348 42.14 6.04 -5.88
CA SER A 348 42.86 6.32 -7.13
C SER A 348 41.97 6.32 -8.39
N MET A 349 40.69 5.89 -8.29
CA MET A 349 39.76 5.85 -9.43
C MET A 349 38.98 7.16 -9.66
N VAL A 350 39.07 8.15 -8.76
CA VAL A 350 38.52 9.49 -9.01
C VAL A 350 39.52 10.31 -9.82
N LYS A 351 39.40 10.30 -11.15
CA LYS A 351 40.12 11.22 -12.04
C LYS A 351 39.74 12.67 -11.71
N LYS A 352 40.58 13.37 -10.94
CA LYS A 352 40.56 14.84 -10.85
C LYS A 352 40.75 15.44 -12.25
N ARG A 353 39.71 16.09 -12.77
CA ARG A 353 39.77 16.92 -13.98
C ARG A 353 40.78 18.06 -13.72
N LYS A 354 41.96 18.00 -14.35
CA LYS A 354 42.97 19.08 -14.27
C LYS A 354 42.48 20.28 -15.09
N ALA A 355 42.44 21.46 -14.46
CA ALA A 355 42.35 22.74 -15.14
C ALA A 355 43.63 22.97 -15.99
N GLN A 356 43.46 23.42 -17.23
CA GLN A 356 44.57 23.83 -18.10
C GLN A 356 44.98 25.29 -17.84
N PRO A 357 46.28 25.62 -17.79
CA PRO A 357 46.77 27.00 -17.76
C PRO A 357 47.20 27.51 -19.15
N GLY A 358 46.58 28.62 -19.59
CA GLY A 358 47.28 29.81 -20.12
C GLY A 358 47.57 30.01 -21.63
N GLY A 359 46.78 30.89 -22.28
CA GLY A 359 47.21 32.00 -23.16
C GLY A 359 47.51 31.73 -24.66
N PRO A 360 47.56 32.76 -25.56
CA PRO A 360 47.72 34.20 -25.31
C PRO A 360 46.69 35.12 -26.00
N GLY A 361 46.71 36.41 -25.62
CA GLY A 361 45.67 37.40 -25.95
C GLY A 361 45.73 38.06 -27.32
N LYS A 362 44.68 38.85 -27.61
CA LYS A 362 44.69 39.94 -28.58
C LYS A 362 43.95 41.16 -28.03
N LYS A 363 44.69 42.26 -27.99
CA LYS A 363 44.22 43.64 -27.79
C LYS A 363 43.39 44.11 -28.99
N GLN A 364 42.36 44.92 -28.72
CA GLN A 364 41.90 46.07 -29.53
C GLN A 364 41.06 46.92 -28.55
N LYS A 365 41.50 48.08 -28.02
CA LYS A 365 41.48 49.42 -28.65
C LYS A 365 40.35 49.51 -29.69
N LYS A 366 39.28 50.26 -29.45
CA LYS A 366 39.23 51.68 -29.08
C LYS A 366 37.89 52.00 -28.45
#